data_AF-A0AAE0SVS2-F1
#
_entry.id   AF-A0AAE0SVS2-F1
#
_cell.length_a   1.000
_cell.length_b   1.000
_cell.length_c   1.000
_cell.angle_alpha   90.00
_cell.angle_beta   90.00
_cell.angle_gamma   90.00
#
_symmetry.space_group_name_H-M   'P 1'
#
loop_
_entity.id
_entity.type
_entity.pdbx_description
1 polymer ?
#
loop_
_entity_poly.entity_id
_entity_poly.type
_entity_poly.pdbx_seq_one_letter_code
_entity_poly.pdbx_strand_id
1 'polypeptide(L)'
;MTYGIVFLLFVVSSRYTCATNENYTVGNTLCRSNHKCGYYGYAYKWCYTTNRNNWDYCCINECTNKFHDRGEFYSCSAGDRIMPCGGGGLRAVHKQTCQSSYPCGLHNDVKTVDYFWCYTDNSWDYCCHPDDTCGKKGYKYNWCYTAIDLKRESFSSWQYCTP
;
A
#
# COMPACT_ATOMS: atom_id res chain seq x y z
N MET A 1 22.52 9.63 -42.55
CA MET A 1 22.87 8.78 -41.39
C MET A 1 22.04 9.27 -40.22
N THR A 2 20.84 8.69 -40.07
CA THR A 2 19.86 9.06 -39.04
C THR A 2 20.04 8.13 -37.86
N TYR A 3 20.46 8.66 -36.71
CA TYR A 3 20.59 7.92 -35.46
C TYR A 3 19.19 7.78 -34.83
N GLY A 4 18.61 6.59 -34.95
CA GLY A 4 17.41 6.21 -34.22
C GLY A 4 17.78 5.83 -32.78
N ILE A 5 17.50 6.72 -31.83
CA ILE A 5 17.56 6.39 -30.41
C ILE A 5 16.36 5.51 -30.10
N VAL A 6 16.60 4.20 -29.94
CA VAL A 6 15.63 3.26 -29.41
C VAL A 6 15.47 3.56 -27.93
N PHE A 7 14.44 4.33 -27.57
CA PHE A 7 14.00 4.43 -26.19
C PHE A 7 13.44 3.06 -25.77
N LEU A 8 14.28 2.26 -25.10
CA LEU A 8 13.84 1.15 -24.27
C LEU A 8 12.96 1.74 -23.16
N LEU A 9 11.64 1.74 -23.40
CA LEU A 9 10.63 1.95 -22.37
C LEU A 9 10.69 0.74 -21.43
N PHE A 10 11.58 0.79 -20.44
CA PHE A 10 11.37 0.04 -19.22
C PHE A 10 10.09 0.61 -18.60
N VAL A 11 8.97 -0.08 -18.79
CA VAL A 11 7.78 0.10 -17.96
C VAL A 11 8.18 -0.40 -16.58
N VAL A 12 8.91 0.42 -15.82
CA VAL A 12 9.00 0.24 -14.37
C VAL A 12 7.61 0.58 -13.88
N SER A 13 6.80 -0.46 -13.70
CA SER A 13 5.42 -0.38 -13.22
C SER A 13 5.38 0.60 -12.05
N SER A 14 4.87 1.81 -12.29
CA SER A 14 4.86 2.91 -11.32
C SER A 14 3.91 2.67 -10.13
N ARG A 15 3.44 1.43 -9.97
CA ARG A 15 2.48 1.02 -8.93
C ARG A 15 3.15 0.48 -7.65
N TYR A 16 4.49 0.32 -7.63
CA TYR A 16 5.18 -0.38 -6.53
C TYR A 16 6.47 0.30 -6.03
N THR A 17 6.55 1.63 -6.07
CA THR A 17 7.73 2.42 -5.66
C THR A 17 8.12 2.31 -4.18
N CYS A 18 7.34 1.63 -3.35
CA CYS A 18 7.55 1.52 -1.90
C CYS A 18 8.63 0.49 -1.50
N ALA A 19 9.03 -0.41 -2.40
CA ALA A 19 9.57 -1.68 -1.92
C ALA A 19 11.07 -1.73 -1.61
N THR A 20 11.87 -0.77 -2.09
CA THR A 20 13.31 -0.71 -1.78
C THR A 20 13.80 0.71 -1.53
N ASN A 21 12.89 1.69 -1.49
CA ASN A 21 13.25 3.07 -1.23
C ASN A 21 13.37 3.30 0.27
N GLU A 22 14.56 3.65 0.73
CA GLU A 22 14.84 3.97 2.14
C GLU A 22 14.05 5.18 2.68
N ASN A 23 13.36 5.92 1.81
CA ASN A 23 12.57 7.09 2.18
C ASN A 23 11.07 6.79 2.27
N TYR A 24 10.59 5.60 1.92
CA TYR A 24 9.16 5.29 1.92
C TYR A 24 8.83 4.03 2.72
N THR A 25 7.68 4.06 3.36
CA THR A 25 7.15 2.95 4.17
C THR A 25 6.37 1.95 3.30
N VAL A 26 5.98 0.83 3.89
CA VAL A 26 5.12 -0.19 3.26
C VAL A 26 3.78 0.41 2.79
N GLY A 27 3.21 1.35 3.56
CA GLY A 27 2.03 2.14 3.20
C GLY A 27 2.32 3.31 2.25
N ASN A 28 3.47 3.29 1.56
CA ASN A 28 3.91 4.33 0.62
C ASN A 28 3.92 5.75 1.23
N THR A 29 4.17 5.85 2.53
CA THR A 29 4.26 7.12 3.26
C THR A 29 5.71 7.58 3.35
N LEU A 30 5.96 8.87 3.19
CA LEU A 30 7.31 9.43 3.24
C LEU A 30 7.87 9.41 4.68
N CYS A 31 9.03 8.79 4.84
CA CYS A 31 9.85 8.85 6.04
C CYS A 31 10.41 10.26 6.27
N ARG A 32 10.67 10.61 7.53
CA ARG A 32 11.36 11.85 7.87
C ARG A 32 12.77 11.85 7.30
N SER A 33 13.23 13.02 6.87
CA SER A 33 14.58 13.21 6.31
C SER A 33 15.69 12.78 7.28
N ASN A 34 15.49 12.93 8.59
CA ASN A 34 16.43 12.53 9.63
C ASN A 34 16.15 11.15 10.24
N HIS A 35 15.16 10.41 9.74
CA HIS A 35 14.79 9.10 10.26
C HIS A 35 14.24 8.25 9.12
N LYS A 36 15.13 7.86 8.20
CA LYS A 36 14.86 6.98 7.07
C LYS A 36 14.51 5.56 7.51
N CYS A 37 14.25 4.66 6.58
CA CYS A 37 14.03 3.25 6.89
C CYS A 37 15.29 2.60 7.50
N GLY A 38 15.19 2.16 8.75
CA GLY A 38 16.29 1.56 9.48
C GLY A 38 15.80 0.63 10.60
N TYR A 39 16.70 -0.16 11.16
CA TYR A 39 16.36 -1.11 12.23
C TYR A 39 16.17 -0.44 13.59
N TYR A 40 16.95 0.59 13.90
CA TYR A 40 16.84 1.37 15.15
C TYR A 40 16.75 0.51 16.42
N GLY A 41 17.49 -0.60 16.46
CA GLY A 41 17.51 -1.54 17.60
C GLY A 41 16.45 -2.66 17.55
N TYR A 42 15.68 -2.76 16.47
CA TYR A 42 14.67 -3.79 16.26
C TYR A 42 15.12 -4.83 15.23
N ALA A 43 14.43 -5.97 15.18
CA ALA A 43 14.63 -7.02 14.16
C ALA A 43 13.91 -6.73 12.83
N TYR A 44 13.26 -5.57 12.74
CA TYR A 44 12.57 -5.08 11.55
C TYR A 44 12.92 -3.64 11.21
N LYS A 45 12.84 -3.27 9.93
CA LYS A 45 13.00 -1.88 9.47
C LYS A 45 11.70 -1.10 9.61
N TRP A 46 11.82 0.12 10.08
CA TRP A 46 10.73 1.08 10.23
C TRP A 46 11.26 2.50 10.13
N CYS A 47 10.35 3.48 10.07
CA CYS A 47 10.72 4.90 10.12
C CYS A 47 9.61 5.73 10.75
N TYR A 48 9.96 6.90 11.31
CA TYR A 48 8.95 7.93 11.59
C TYR A 48 8.53 8.60 10.29
N THR A 49 7.23 8.80 10.13
CA THR A 49 6.66 9.45 8.95
C THR A 49 6.61 10.96 9.12
N THR A 50 6.64 11.69 8.00
CA THR A 50 6.49 13.15 8.01
C THR A 50 5.11 13.60 8.46
N ASN A 51 4.11 12.72 8.36
CA ASN A 51 2.74 12.99 8.74
C ASN A 51 2.44 12.65 10.20
N ARG A 52 1.87 13.63 10.92
CA ARG A 52 1.18 13.44 12.22
C ARG A 52 1.98 12.73 13.32
N ASN A 53 3.31 12.81 13.28
CA ASN A 53 4.19 12.12 14.25
C ASN A 53 3.97 10.60 14.34
N ASN A 54 3.53 9.98 13.25
CA ASN A 54 3.33 8.54 13.20
C ASN A 54 4.63 7.83 12.77
N TRP A 55 4.60 6.50 12.74
CA TRP A 55 5.65 5.64 12.24
C TRP A 55 5.02 4.50 11.44
N ASP A 56 5.80 3.88 10.56
CA ASP A 56 5.34 2.73 9.77
C ASP A 56 6.53 1.84 9.39
N TYR A 57 6.23 0.60 8.98
CA TYR A 57 7.23 -0.39 8.59
C TYR A 57 7.86 -0.06 7.24
N CYS A 58 9.04 -0.60 6.99
CA CYS A 58 9.73 -0.47 5.72
C CYS A 58 10.09 -1.83 5.14
N CYS A 59 9.97 -1.97 3.82
CA CYS A 59 10.44 -3.14 3.11
C CYS A 59 11.99 -3.21 3.08
N ILE A 60 12.52 -4.43 3.14
CA ILE A 60 13.94 -4.76 2.92
C ILE A 60 14.18 -5.17 1.48
N ASN A 61 13.19 -5.85 0.88
CA ASN A 61 13.22 -6.36 -0.48
C ASN A 61 12.00 -5.89 -1.25
N GLU A 62 12.05 -6.08 -2.58
CA GLU A 62 10.95 -5.71 -3.45
C GLU A 62 9.60 -6.35 -3.06
N CYS A 63 8.53 -5.66 -3.42
CA CYS A 63 7.16 -6.05 -3.19
C CYS A 63 6.82 -7.08 -4.24
N THR A 64 6.90 -8.34 -3.85
CA THR A 64 6.62 -9.47 -4.74
C THR A 64 5.22 -9.97 -4.50
N ASN A 65 4.58 -10.41 -5.56
CA ASN A 65 3.35 -11.16 -5.44
C ASN A 65 3.57 -12.46 -4.67
N LYS A 66 2.61 -12.79 -3.81
CA LYS A 66 2.48 -14.10 -3.20
C LYS A 66 1.22 -14.74 -3.76
N PHE A 67 1.41 -15.90 -4.38
CA PHE A 67 0.32 -16.72 -4.89
C PHE A 67 -0.29 -17.49 -3.73
N HIS A 68 -1.58 -17.25 -3.48
CA HIS A 68 -2.37 -18.02 -2.54
C HIS A 68 -3.63 -18.54 -3.22
N ASP A 69 -4.17 -19.66 -2.74
CA ASP A 69 -5.31 -20.36 -3.35
C ASP A 69 -6.60 -19.53 -3.40
N ARG A 70 -6.64 -18.36 -2.74
CA ARG A 70 -7.79 -17.45 -2.65
C ARG A 70 -7.52 -16.02 -3.14
N GLY A 71 -6.36 -15.76 -3.76
CA GLY A 71 -6.01 -14.45 -4.32
C GLY A 71 -4.51 -14.20 -4.40
N GLU A 72 -4.15 -13.20 -5.20
CA GLU A 72 -2.80 -12.64 -5.27
C GLU A 72 -2.73 -11.43 -4.32
N PHE A 73 -1.71 -11.37 -3.47
CA PHE A 73 -1.40 -10.16 -2.71
C PHE A 73 0.09 -9.87 -2.76
N TYR A 74 0.46 -8.59 -2.74
CA TYR A 74 1.85 -8.16 -2.73
C TYR A 74 2.36 -8.06 -1.29
N SER A 75 3.56 -8.56 -1.04
CA SER A 75 4.21 -8.45 0.26
C SER A 75 5.72 -8.31 0.14
N CYS A 76 6.32 -7.78 1.21
CA CYS A 76 7.75 -7.66 1.37
C CYS A 76 8.15 -8.11 2.79
N SER A 77 9.42 -8.45 2.97
CA SER A 77 10.00 -8.60 4.30
C SER A 77 10.33 -7.23 4.86
N ALA A 78 9.92 -6.95 6.09
CA ALA A 78 10.43 -5.86 6.89
C ALA A 78 11.52 -6.33 7.87
N GLY A 79 12.01 -7.57 7.76
CA GLY A 79 12.97 -8.20 8.68
C GLY A 79 12.49 -9.60 9.08
N ASP A 80 12.62 -9.93 10.36
CA ASP A 80 11.46 -9.96 11.24
C ASP A 80 10.10 -10.51 10.75
N ARG A 81 9.48 -9.69 9.89
CA ARG A 81 8.05 -9.68 9.60
C ARG A 81 7.84 -9.68 8.10
N ILE A 82 6.74 -10.28 7.67
CA ILE A 82 6.21 -10.10 6.32
C ILE A 82 5.14 -9.04 6.39
N MET A 83 5.32 -8.00 5.59
CA MET A 83 4.40 -6.88 5.51
C MET A 83 3.68 -6.92 4.16
N PRO A 84 2.35 -6.85 4.14
CA PRO A 84 1.63 -6.58 2.91
C PRO A 84 2.04 -5.19 2.39
N CYS A 85 2.20 -5.08 1.08
CA CYS A 85 2.58 -3.85 0.42
C CYS A 85 1.88 -3.75 -0.93
N GLY A 86 1.94 -2.59 -1.56
CA GLY A 86 1.14 -2.29 -2.75
C GLY A 86 0.34 -1.04 -2.49
N GLY A 87 0.73 0.04 -3.16
CA GLY A 87 0.04 1.31 -3.03
C GLY A 87 -1.35 1.18 -3.63
N GLY A 88 -2.37 1.36 -2.80
CA GLY A 88 -3.67 1.74 -3.33
C GLY A 88 -3.53 3.10 -4.02
N GLY A 89 -4.35 3.35 -5.03
CA GLY A 89 -4.37 4.66 -5.70
C GLY A 89 -4.65 5.82 -4.73
N LEU A 90 -4.76 7.05 -5.25
CA LEU A 90 -5.02 8.23 -4.40
C LEU A 90 -6.51 8.45 -4.08
N ARG A 91 -7.36 7.43 -4.21
CA ARG A 91 -8.80 7.56 -4.11
C ARG A 91 -9.37 6.61 -3.07
N ALA A 92 -10.01 7.20 -2.06
CA ALA A 92 -10.79 6.48 -1.09
C ALA A 92 -12.14 6.02 -1.66
N VAL A 93 -12.83 5.11 -0.96
CA VAL A 93 -14.09 4.50 -1.41
C VAL A 93 -15.20 5.53 -1.63
N HIS A 94 -15.18 6.67 -0.95
CA HIS A 94 -16.14 7.77 -1.17
C HIS A 94 -15.64 8.85 -2.14
N LYS A 95 -14.71 8.53 -3.07
CA LYS A 95 -14.12 9.46 -4.06
C LYS A 95 -13.31 10.61 -3.48
N GLN A 96 -13.08 10.64 -2.18
CA GLN A 96 -12.21 11.63 -1.58
C GLN A 96 -10.77 11.37 -2.04
N THR A 97 -10.07 12.44 -2.37
CA THR A 97 -8.65 12.38 -2.70
C THR A 97 -7.87 12.16 -1.42
N CYS A 98 -7.07 11.10 -1.39
CA CYS A 98 -6.15 10.84 -0.31
C CYS A 98 -5.02 11.87 -0.34
N GLN A 99 -4.56 12.26 0.84
CA GLN A 99 -3.39 13.12 0.98
C GLN A 99 -2.18 12.46 0.31
N SER A 100 -1.44 13.19 -0.50
CA SER A 100 -0.29 12.63 -1.23
C SER A 100 0.80 12.08 -0.32
N SER A 101 0.90 12.60 0.90
CA SER A 101 1.83 12.12 1.92
C SER A 101 1.29 10.92 2.70
N TYR A 102 0.01 10.59 2.59
CA TYR A 102 -0.64 9.44 3.23
C TYR A 102 -1.61 8.77 2.23
N PRO A 103 -1.07 8.18 1.14
CA PRO A 103 -1.86 7.58 0.08
C PRO A 103 -2.57 6.32 0.58
N CYS A 104 -3.47 5.72 -0.21
CA CYS A 104 -4.06 4.44 0.16
C CYS A 104 -2.99 3.37 0.38
N GLY A 105 -3.03 2.73 1.54
CA GLY A 105 -2.17 1.62 1.86
C GLY A 105 -2.59 0.95 3.15
N LEU A 106 -1.84 -0.08 3.51
CA LEU A 106 -1.82 -0.59 4.87
C LEU A 106 -0.81 0.24 5.63
N HIS A 107 -1.24 0.83 6.72
CA HIS A 107 -0.43 1.74 7.51
C HIS A 107 -0.42 1.25 8.94
N ASN A 108 0.79 1.10 9.49
CA ASN A 108 1.09 0.80 10.90
C ASN A 108 0.19 -0.27 11.57
N ASP A 109 0.49 -0.61 12.84
CA ASP A 109 -0.25 -1.59 13.68
C ASP A 109 -0.92 -2.76 12.92
N VAL A 110 -0.16 -3.40 12.02
CA VAL A 110 -0.67 -4.44 11.14
C VAL A 110 -1.05 -5.66 11.96
N LYS A 111 -2.36 -5.85 12.14
CA LYS A 111 -2.96 -6.93 12.92
C LYS A 111 -3.35 -8.11 12.03
N THR A 112 -3.89 -9.16 12.64
CA THR A 112 -4.43 -10.34 11.93
C THR A 112 -5.41 -9.96 10.81
N VAL A 113 -6.23 -8.94 11.01
CA VAL A 113 -7.07 -8.34 9.98
C VAL A 113 -6.72 -6.87 9.92
N ASP A 114 -6.48 -6.37 8.71
CA ASP A 114 -6.07 -4.99 8.53
C ASP A 114 -6.69 -4.36 7.28
N TYR A 115 -6.94 -3.06 7.36
CA TYR A 115 -7.71 -2.30 6.40
C TYR A 115 -6.79 -1.42 5.55
N PHE A 116 -7.11 -1.29 4.27
CA PHE A 116 -6.53 -0.26 3.43
C PHE A 116 -7.29 1.04 3.71
N TRP A 117 -6.57 2.10 4.04
CA TRP A 117 -7.16 3.40 4.33
C TRP A 117 -6.20 4.52 3.97
N CYS A 118 -6.67 5.75 4.01
CA CYS A 118 -5.84 6.94 3.82
C CYS A 118 -6.38 8.11 4.63
N TYR A 119 -5.59 9.17 4.79
CA TYR A 119 -6.10 10.45 5.28
C TYR A 119 -6.65 11.28 4.13
N THR A 120 -7.78 11.95 4.38
CA THR A 120 -8.39 12.91 3.46
C THR A 120 -8.33 14.30 4.10
N ASP A 121 -8.76 15.34 3.38
CA ASP A 121 -8.78 16.70 3.92
C ASP A 121 -9.67 16.83 5.17
N ASN A 122 -10.69 15.98 5.30
CA ASN A 122 -11.69 16.06 6.36
C ASN A 122 -11.50 15.05 7.49
N SER A 123 -10.88 13.89 7.24
CA SER A 123 -10.64 12.84 8.25
C SER A 123 -9.74 11.74 7.66
N TRP A 124 -10.16 10.48 7.76
CA TRP A 124 -9.66 9.30 7.08
C TRP A 124 -10.81 8.61 6.36
N ASP A 125 -10.50 7.82 5.33
CA ASP A 125 -11.49 7.01 4.61
C ASP A 125 -10.84 5.69 4.19
N TYR A 126 -11.67 4.67 3.94
CA TYR A 126 -11.21 3.37 3.48
C TYR A 126 -10.78 3.43 2.02
N CYS A 127 -9.91 2.52 1.66
CA CYS A 127 -9.45 2.32 0.30
C CYS A 127 -9.83 0.94 -0.19
N CYS A 128 -10.13 0.83 -1.48
CA CYS A 128 -10.21 -0.48 -2.11
C CYS A 128 -8.83 -1.16 -2.04
N HIS A 129 -8.84 -2.48 -1.90
CA HIS A 129 -7.67 -3.32 -2.06
C HIS A 129 -6.99 -2.99 -3.41
N PRO A 130 -5.65 -2.92 -3.51
CA PRO A 130 -4.96 -2.56 -4.75
C PRO A 130 -5.37 -3.42 -5.97
N ASP A 131 -5.63 -4.70 -5.73
CA ASP A 131 -6.08 -5.66 -6.74
C ASP A 131 -7.61 -5.77 -6.89
N ASP A 132 -8.37 -4.93 -6.18
CA ASP A 132 -9.83 -4.87 -6.30
C ASP A 132 -10.31 -3.49 -6.76
N THR A 133 -11.20 -3.48 -7.74
CA THR A 133 -11.73 -2.23 -8.29
C THR A 133 -13.15 -1.97 -7.81
N CYS A 134 -13.43 -0.69 -7.57
CA CYS A 134 -14.79 -0.26 -7.26
C CYS A 134 -15.73 -0.58 -8.43
N GLY A 135 -16.72 -1.45 -8.20
CA GLY A 135 -17.64 -1.83 -9.26
C GLY A 135 -18.82 -2.66 -8.77
N LYS A 136 -19.78 -2.90 -9.66
CA LYS A 136 -21.04 -3.59 -9.32
C LYS A 136 -20.89 -5.08 -9.04
N LYS A 137 -19.99 -5.78 -9.73
CA LYS A 137 -19.70 -7.22 -9.55
C LYS A 137 -20.95 -8.11 -9.44
N GLY A 138 -21.97 -7.82 -10.27
CA GLY A 138 -23.25 -8.55 -10.28
C GLY A 138 -24.33 -8.00 -9.32
N TYR A 139 -24.05 -6.94 -8.57
CA TYR A 139 -24.97 -6.31 -7.63
C TYR A 139 -25.53 -4.98 -8.16
N LYS A 140 -26.57 -4.46 -7.50
CA LYS A 140 -27.15 -3.14 -7.84
C LYS A 140 -26.27 -1.96 -7.40
N TYR A 141 -25.32 -2.20 -6.50
CA TYR A 141 -24.45 -1.18 -5.90
C TYR A 141 -22.99 -1.46 -6.24
N ASN A 142 -22.16 -0.42 -6.23
CA ASN A 142 -20.71 -0.57 -6.37
C ASN A 142 -20.08 -0.87 -5.01
N TRP A 143 -19.11 -1.77 -4.97
CA TRP A 143 -18.38 -2.12 -3.76
C TRP A 143 -16.98 -2.63 -4.09
N CYS A 144 -16.11 -2.65 -3.08
CA CYS A 144 -14.80 -3.26 -3.13
C CYS A 144 -14.38 -3.79 -1.75
N TYR A 145 -13.44 -4.73 -1.74
CA TYR A 145 -12.77 -5.17 -0.52
C TYR A 145 -11.86 -4.07 0.01
N THR A 146 -11.83 -3.92 1.32
CA THR A 146 -11.08 -2.88 2.02
C THR A 146 -10.17 -3.45 3.09
N ALA A 147 -10.13 -4.77 3.27
CA ALA A 147 -9.28 -5.42 4.25
C ALA A 147 -8.78 -6.80 3.80
N ILE A 148 -7.63 -7.17 4.34
CA ILE A 148 -7.06 -8.52 4.26
C ILE A 148 -7.01 -9.16 5.63
N ASP A 149 -7.18 -10.47 5.68
CA ASP A 149 -6.86 -11.33 6.82
C ASP A 149 -5.50 -11.98 6.55
N LEU A 150 -4.49 -11.59 7.32
CA LEU A 150 -3.12 -12.08 7.20
C LEU A 150 -2.92 -13.50 7.74
N LYS A 151 -3.83 -14.01 8.59
CA LYS A 151 -3.77 -15.42 9.04
C LYS A 151 -4.38 -16.37 8.01
N ARG A 152 -5.40 -15.90 7.29
CA ARG A 152 -6.14 -16.71 6.31
C ARG A 152 -5.74 -16.41 4.87
N GLU A 153 -4.90 -15.40 4.69
CA GLU A 153 -4.38 -14.92 3.41
C GLU A 153 -5.52 -14.68 2.42
N SER A 154 -6.51 -13.91 2.86
CA SER A 154 -7.77 -13.71 2.12
C SER A 154 -8.40 -12.35 2.40
N PHE A 155 -9.21 -11.83 1.47
CA PHE A 155 -10.03 -10.64 1.73
C PHE A 155 -11.01 -10.89 2.88
N SER A 156 -11.18 -9.88 3.74
CA SER A 156 -11.90 -10.06 5.01
C SER A 156 -13.03 -9.05 5.24
N SER A 157 -12.94 -7.85 4.65
CA SER A 157 -13.94 -6.80 4.79
C SER A 157 -14.14 -6.04 3.49
N TRP A 158 -15.32 -5.43 3.32
CA TRP A 158 -15.72 -4.71 2.12
C TRP A 158 -16.47 -3.43 2.48
N GLN A 159 -16.50 -2.47 1.55
CA GLN A 159 -17.26 -1.23 1.68
C GLN A 159 -17.99 -0.93 0.37
N TYR A 160 -19.09 -0.19 0.50
CA TYR A 160 -19.66 0.49 -0.66
C TYR A 160 -18.66 1.51 -1.18
N CYS A 161 -18.62 1.66 -2.50
CA CYS A 161 -17.69 2.58 -3.12
C CYS A 161 -18.37 3.38 -4.21
N THR A 162 -17.76 4.50 -4.58
CA THR A 162 -18.24 5.36 -5.66
C THR A 162 -17.19 5.35 -6.79
N PRO A 163 -17.52 4.86 -7.99
CA PRO A 163 -16.58 4.75 -9.11
C PRO A 163 -16.31 6.10 -9.78
#